data_AF-A0A7W0UEL6-F1
#
_entry.id   AF-A0A7W0UEL6-F1
#
_cell.length_a   1.000
_cell.length_b   1.000
_cell.length_c   1.000
_cell.angle_alpha   90.00
_cell.angle_beta   90.00
_cell.angle_gamma   90.00
#
_symmetry.space_group_name_H-M   'P 1'
#
loop_
_entity.id
_entity.type
_entity.pdbx_description
1 polymer ?
#
loop_
_entity_poly.entity_id
_entity_poly.type
_entity_poly.pdbx_seq_one_letter_code
_entity_poly.pdbx_strand_id
1 'polypeptide(L)'
;RWRSQPLPDLQLDLLRAAAERVRPGGTIVYSVCTVNADESEAVVDASGLEVEPIEGWAQFRHERRPEFLQTLPHVHGTSGFFIARLRV
;
A
#
# COMPACT_ATOMS: atom_id res chain seq x y z
N ARG A 1 11.68 27.96 -3.20
CA ARG A 1 12.12 26.99 -4.23
C ARG A 1 11.51 25.64 -3.86
N TRP A 2 10.42 25.23 -4.50
CA TRP A 2 9.84 23.90 -4.29
C TRP A 2 10.86 22.86 -4.75
N ARG A 3 11.25 21.93 -3.85
CA ARG A 3 12.01 20.73 -4.21
C ARG A 3 11.02 19.58 -4.14
N SER A 4 10.67 19.00 -5.27
CA SER A 4 9.90 17.75 -5.28
C SER A 4 10.83 16.63 -4.80
N GLN A 5 10.53 16.05 -3.64
CA GLN A 5 11.08 14.74 -3.30
C GLN A 5 10.53 13.68 -4.27
N PRO A 6 11.26 12.58 -4.53
CA PRO A 6 10.68 11.43 -5.19
C PRO A 6 9.42 10.97 -4.45
N LEU A 7 8.36 10.67 -5.19
CA LEU A 7 7.06 10.36 -4.61
C LEU A 7 7.08 9.10 -3.71
N PRO A 8 7.79 8.00 -4.06
CA PRO A 8 7.92 6.84 -3.18
C PRO A 8 8.56 7.15 -1.83
N ASP A 9 9.63 7.99 -1.82
CA ASP A 9 10.31 8.38 -0.59
C ASP A 9 9.35 9.14 0.34
N LEU A 10 8.59 10.09 -0.22
CA LEU A 10 7.57 10.83 0.53
C LEU A 10 6.46 9.91 1.05
N GLN A 11 5.99 8.96 0.24
CA GLN A 11 4.98 7.98 0.66
C GLN A 11 5.46 7.11 1.82
N LEU A 12 6.72 6.67 1.78
CA LEU A 12 7.35 5.90 2.85
C LEU A 12 7.49 6.71 4.14
N ASP A 13 7.93 7.98 4.04
CA ASP A 13 8.04 8.89 5.18
C ASP A 13 6.67 9.11 5.84
N LEU A 14 5.63 9.32 5.02
CA LEU A 14 4.26 9.48 5.51
C LEU A 14 3.73 8.21 6.20
N LEU A 15 4.00 7.03 5.62
CA LEU A 15 3.60 5.74 6.19
C LEU A 15 4.27 5.49 7.54
N ARG A 16 5.58 5.75 7.67
CA ARG A 16 6.32 5.63 8.93
C ARG A 16 5.80 6.61 9.98
N ALA A 17 5.57 7.86 9.59
CA ALA A 17 4.98 8.86 10.49
C ALA A 17 3.58 8.46 10.97
N ALA A 18 2.78 7.82 10.11
CA ALA A 18 1.49 7.26 10.51
C ALA A 18 1.66 6.11 11.52
N ALA A 19 2.62 5.21 11.31
CA ALA A 19 2.91 4.10 12.22
C ALA A 19 3.25 4.58 13.65
N GLU A 20 4.05 5.64 13.79
CA GLU A 20 4.39 6.23 15.09
C GLU A 20 3.17 6.74 15.88
N ARG A 21 2.04 7.03 15.20
CA ARG A 21 0.84 7.63 15.78
C ARG A 21 -0.28 6.62 16.01
N VAL A 22 -0.14 5.42 15.47
CA VAL A 22 -1.08 4.33 15.70
C VAL A 22 -0.71 3.64 17.01
N ARG A 23 -1.72 3.32 17.82
CA ARG A 23 -1.51 2.57 19.07
C ARG A 23 -0.85 1.21 18.76
N PRO A 24 -0.02 0.66 19.67
CA PRO A 24 0.52 -0.68 19.50
C PRO A 24 -0.57 -1.72 19.26
N GLY A 25 -0.37 -2.60 18.28
CA GLY A 25 -1.34 -3.58 17.81
C GLY A 25 -2.45 -2.99 16.94
N GLY A 26 -2.34 -1.73 16.54
CA GLY A 26 -3.29 -1.05 15.64
C GLY A 26 -2.97 -1.31 14.17
N THR A 27 -3.90 -0.95 13.29
CA THR A 27 -3.81 -1.25 11.86
C THR A 27 -3.73 0.03 11.03
N ILE A 28 -2.88 0.01 10.00
CA ILE A 28 -2.83 1.00 8.92
C ILE A 28 -3.31 0.36 7.63
N VAL A 29 -4.11 1.08 6.85
CA VAL A 29 -4.38 0.74 5.45
C VAL A 29 -3.61 1.71 4.58
N TYR A 30 -2.64 1.18 3.82
CA TYR A 30 -1.92 1.92 2.80
C TYR A 30 -2.63 1.72 1.45
N SER A 31 -2.94 2.81 0.75
CA SER A 31 -3.65 2.75 -0.53
C SER A 31 -3.21 3.87 -1.46
N VAL A 32 -2.97 3.54 -2.73
CA VAL A 32 -2.53 4.48 -3.77
C VAL A 32 -3.26 4.20 -5.08
N CYS A 33 -3.52 5.24 -5.87
CA CYS A 33 -4.22 5.17 -7.16
C CYS A 33 -3.27 4.88 -8.35
N THR A 34 -2.32 3.97 -8.14
CA THR A 34 -1.32 3.55 -9.13
C THR A 34 -1.17 2.04 -9.09
N VAL A 35 -0.62 1.48 -10.16
CA VAL A 35 -0.22 0.06 -10.26
C VAL A 35 1.30 -0.09 -10.37
N ASN A 36 2.03 1.02 -10.19
CA ASN A 36 3.49 1.04 -10.18
C ASN A 36 4.00 0.41 -8.88
N ALA A 37 4.85 -0.61 -9.02
CA ALA A 37 5.41 -1.35 -7.89
C ALA A 37 6.28 -0.48 -6.98
N ASP A 38 6.95 0.55 -7.53
CA ASP A 38 7.80 1.46 -6.75
C ASP A 38 6.98 2.30 -5.76
N GLU A 39 5.72 2.59 -6.08
CA GLU A 39 4.78 3.33 -5.23
C GLU A 39 3.86 2.40 -4.44
N SER A 40 3.98 1.08 -4.60
CA SER A 40 3.05 0.08 -4.08
C SER A 40 3.78 -0.91 -3.17
N GLU A 41 4.15 -2.10 -3.68
CA GLU A 41 4.83 -3.14 -2.91
C GLU A 41 6.15 -2.66 -2.32
N ALA A 42 6.93 -1.87 -3.06
CA ALA A 42 8.23 -1.39 -2.59
C ALA A 42 8.10 -0.47 -1.36
N VAL A 43 7.07 0.40 -1.32
CA VAL A 43 6.82 1.26 -0.15
C VAL A 43 6.42 0.43 1.07
N VAL A 44 5.55 -0.58 0.86
CA VAL A 44 5.13 -1.48 1.94
C VAL A 44 6.31 -2.29 2.46
N ASP A 45 7.09 -2.92 1.58
CA ASP A 45 8.23 -3.75 1.96
C ASP A 45 9.32 -2.89 2.67
N ALA A 46 9.55 -1.65 2.22
CA ALA A 46 10.49 -0.72 2.86
C ALA A 46 9.99 -0.14 4.21
N SER A 47 8.68 -0.19 4.48
CA SER A 47 8.12 0.28 5.76
C SER A 47 8.56 -0.60 6.94
N GLY A 48 8.80 -1.90 6.69
CA GLY A 48 9.13 -2.89 7.72
C GLY A 48 7.95 -3.28 8.62
N LEU A 49 6.74 -2.80 8.33
CA LEU A 49 5.52 -3.16 9.07
C LEU A 49 5.06 -4.57 8.70
N GLU A 50 4.42 -5.25 9.64
CA GLU A 50 3.87 -6.59 9.39
C GLU A 50 2.66 -6.49 8.45
N VAL A 51 2.69 -7.24 7.36
CA VAL A 51 1.57 -7.31 6.42
C VAL A 51 0.52 -8.28 6.94
N GLU A 52 -0.71 -7.78 7.12
CA GLU A 52 -1.85 -8.61 7.49
C GLU A 52 -2.73 -8.87 6.26
N PRO A 53 -2.81 -10.12 5.76
CA PRO A 53 -3.57 -10.44 4.55
C PRO A 53 -5.02 -9.94 4.63
N ILE A 54 -5.51 -9.30 3.58
CA ILE A 54 -6.91 -8.86 3.53
C ILE A 54 -7.79 -10.05 3.11
N GLU A 55 -8.76 -10.37 3.96
CA GLU A 55 -9.75 -11.41 3.66
C GLU A 55 -10.91 -10.86 2.81
N GLY A 56 -11.54 -11.74 2.02
CA GLY A 56 -12.55 -11.35 1.03
C GLY A 56 -11.95 -10.83 -0.28
N TRP A 57 -12.79 -10.25 -1.14
CA TRP A 57 -12.37 -9.55 -2.36
C TRP A 57 -11.47 -10.37 -3.29
N ALA A 58 -11.76 -11.66 -3.46
CA ALA A 58 -10.93 -12.59 -4.23
C ALA A 58 -10.61 -12.08 -5.65
N GLN A 59 -11.56 -11.38 -6.28
CA GLN A 59 -11.41 -10.79 -7.60
C GLN A 59 -10.37 -9.66 -7.67
N PHE A 60 -9.96 -9.08 -6.53
CA PHE A 60 -8.98 -8.01 -6.48
C PHE A 60 -7.67 -8.46 -5.83
N ARG A 61 -7.43 -9.76 -5.60
CA ARG A 61 -6.13 -10.18 -5.06
C ARG A 61 -5.01 -9.82 -6.02
N HIS A 62 -3.93 -9.27 -5.47
CA HIS A 62 -2.75 -8.99 -6.25
C HIS A 62 -2.13 -10.31 -6.75
N GLU A 63 -1.86 -10.39 -8.05
CA GLU A 63 -1.51 -11.64 -8.76
C GLU A 63 -0.29 -12.35 -8.15
N ARG A 64 0.73 -11.58 -7.77
CA ARG A 64 2.02 -12.11 -7.27
C ARG A 64 2.17 -12.09 -5.74
N ARG A 65 1.30 -11.36 -5.05
CA ARG A 65 1.39 -11.04 -3.62
C ARG A 65 -0.02 -11.08 -3.02
N PRO A 66 -0.62 -12.27 -2.88
CA PRO A 66 -2.06 -12.44 -2.60
C PRO A 66 -2.53 -11.89 -1.25
N GLU A 67 -1.59 -11.49 -0.38
CA GLU A 67 -1.85 -10.73 0.83
C GLU A 67 -2.32 -9.28 0.58
N PHE A 68 -2.03 -8.72 -0.60
CA PHE A 68 -2.46 -7.40 -1.04
C PHE A 68 -3.69 -7.47 -1.96
N LEU A 69 -4.36 -6.33 -2.11
CA LEU A 69 -5.36 -6.13 -3.14
C LEU A 69 -4.84 -5.16 -4.22
N GLN A 70 -5.20 -5.42 -5.47
CA GLN A 70 -4.94 -4.57 -6.60
C GLN A 70 -6.13 -4.55 -7.55
N THR A 71 -6.60 -3.36 -7.90
CA THR A 71 -7.57 -3.20 -8.97
C THR A 71 -6.84 -2.85 -10.27
N LEU A 72 -7.23 -3.51 -11.36
CA LEU A 72 -6.65 -3.30 -12.67
C LEU A 72 -7.75 -2.84 -13.64
N PRO A 73 -7.59 -1.68 -14.31
CA PRO A 73 -8.64 -1.16 -15.19
C PRO A 73 -9.06 -2.13 -16.30
N HIS A 74 -8.10 -2.84 -16.88
CA HIS A 74 -8.33 -3.77 -17.98
C HIS A 74 -8.93 -5.12 -17.55
N VAL A 75 -8.92 -5.44 -16.25
CA VAL A 75 -9.48 -6.69 -15.71
C VAL A 75 -10.83 -6.42 -15.04
N HIS A 76 -10.94 -5.34 -14.28
CA HIS A 76 -12.06 -5.09 -13.38
C HIS A 76 -13.00 -3.98 -13.83
N GLY A 77 -12.66 -3.22 -14.88
CA GLY A 77 -13.47 -2.08 -15.32
C GLY A 77 -13.52 -0.93 -14.31
N THR A 78 -12.48 -0.78 -13.50
CA THR A 78 -12.36 0.27 -12.46
C THR A 78 -11.08 1.10 -12.65
N SER A 79 -10.80 2.04 -11.74
CA SER A 79 -9.47 2.69 -11.68
C SER A 79 -8.40 1.74 -11.12
N GLY A 80 -7.13 2.02 -11.39
CA GLY A 80 -6.01 1.27 -10.85
C GLY A 80 -5.71 1.68 -9.40
N PHE A 81 -5.76 0.73 -8.48
CA PHE A 81 -5.41 0.95 -7.08
C PHE A 81 -4.59 -0.22 -6.53
N PHE A 82 -3.72 0.09 -5.60
CA PHE A 82 -3.05 -0.88 -4.73
C PHE A 82 -3.49 -0.64 -3.29
N ILE A 83 -3.75 -1.71 -2.53
CA ILE A 83 -4.17 -1.66 -1.13
C ILE A 83 -3.42 -2.72 -0.32
N ALA A 84 -2.80 -2.29 0.77
CA ALA A 84 -2.17 -3.15 1.77
C ALA A 84 -2.70 -2.83 3.17
N ARG A 85 -2.82 -3.86 4.01
CA ARG A 85 -3.16 -3.74 5.43
C ARG A 85 -1.95 -4.11 6.26
N LEU A 86 -1.57 -3.24 7.18
CA LEU A 86 -0.33 -3.31 7.94
C LEU A 86 -0.63 -3.24 9.43
N ARG A 87 0.05 -4.08 10.23
CA ARG A 87 -0.01 -4.07 11.69
C ARG A 87 1.17 -3.25 12.24
N VAL A 88 0.87 -2.37 13.18
CA VAL A 88 1.81 -1.54 13.95
C VAL A 88 2.08 -2.18 15.31
#